data_AF-A0AAV8SWS8-F1
#
_entry.id   AF-A0AAV8SWS8-F1
#
_cell.length_a   1.000
_cell.length_b   1.000
_cell.length_c   1.000
_cell.angle_alpha   90.00
_cell.angle_beta   90.00
_cell.angle_gamma   90.00
#
_symmetry.space_group_name_H-M   'P 1'
#
loop_
_entity.id
_entity.type
_entity.pdbx_description
1 polymer ?
#
loop_
_entity_poly.entity_id
_entity_poly.type
_entity_poly.pdbx_seq_one_letter_code
_entity_poly.pdbx_strand_id
1 'polypeptide(L)' 'MSKSCKGLAMELVKCLSESDCVKVEQRSYRECAGEKSPSISSECVGLRETYFNCKRGQVCTFSLVVHYSALNSLVC' A
#
# COMPACT_ATOMS: atom_id res chain seq x y z
N MET A 1 10.66 13.46 -3.70
CA MET A 1 9.30 13.98 -3.99
C MET A 1 8.31 13.22 -3.13
N SER A 2 7.75 13.86 -2.11
CA SER A 2 6.77 13.23 -1.20
C SER A 2 5.48 12.98 -1.99
N LYS A 3 5.30 11.77 -2.54
CA LYS A 3 4.03 11.44 -3.18
C LYS A 3 2.96 11.37 -2.09
N SER A 4 1.95 12.23 -2.20
CA SER A 4 0.77 12.19 -1.33
C SER A 4 0.13 10.80 -1.37
N CYS A 5 -0.59 10.38 -0.33
CA CYS A 5 -1.25 9.08 -0.30
C CYS A 5 -2.18 8.86 -1.51
N LYS A 6 -2.74 9.95 -2.07
CA LYS A 6 -3.50 9.92 -3.31
C LYS A 6 -2.63 9.54 -4.53
N GLY A 7 -1.41 10.06 -4.61
CA GLY A 7 -0.46 9.70 -5.66
C GLY A 7 -0.03 8.23 -5.58
N LEU A 8 0.23 7.73 -4.37
CA LEU A 8 0.49 6.30 -4.14
C LEU A 8 -0.70 5.42 -4.54
N ALA A 9 -1.94 5.86 -4.26
CA ALA A 9 -3.14 5.14 -4.68
C ALA A 9 -3.24 5.03 -6.21
N MET A 10 -2.99 6.13 -6.93
CA MET A 10 -3.02 6.14 -8.39
C MET A 10 -1.94 5.23 -8.99
N GLU A 11 -0.75 5.25 -8.39
CA GLU A 11 0.36 4.41 -8.83
C GLU A 11 0.10 2.92 -8.58
N LEU A 12 -0.47 2.59 -7.41
CA LEU A 12 -0.90 1.23 -7.08
C LEU A 12 -1.99 0.74 -8.04
N VAL A 13 -3.00 1.56 -8.34
CA VAL A 13 -4.06 1.21 -9.30
C VAL A 13 -3.48 0.96 -10.69
N LYS A 14 -2.54 1.80 -11.15
CA LYS A 14 -1.85 1.60 -12.42
C LYS A 14 -1.11 0.25 -12.45
N CYS A 15 -0.35 -0.04 -11.39
CA CYS A 15 0.41 -1.27 -11.26
C CYS A 15 -0.50 -2.51 -11.28
N LEU A 16 -1.59 -2.47 -10.51
CA LEU A 16 -2.60 -3.53 -10.48
C LEU A 16 -3.34 -3.68 -11.82
N SER A 17 -3.57 -2.59 -12.55
CA SER A 17 -4.21 -2.61 -13.88
C SER A 17 -3.35 -3.33 -14.92
N GLU A 18 -2.03 -3.35 -14.71
CA GLU A 18 -1.10 -4.06 -15.59
C GLU A 18 -0.94 -5.54 -15.18
N SER A 19 -1.33 -5.88 -13.96
CA SER A 19 -1.20 -7.21 -13.35
C SER A 19 -2.28 -8.20 -13.79
N ASP A 20 -1.97 -9.49 -13.73
CA ASP A 20 -2.90 -10.56 -14.10
C ASP A 20 -4.13 -10.64 -13.18
N CYS A 21 -4.02 -10.19 -11.93
CA CYS A 21 -5.17 -10.17 -11.02
C CYS A 21 -6.33 -9.29 -11.52
N VAL A 22 -6.06 -8.19 -12.22
CA VAL A 22 -7.11 -7.34 -12.81
C VAL A 22 -7.36 -7.69 -14.27
N LYS A 23 -6.29 -7.97 -15.04
CA LYS A 23 -6.43 -8.28 -16.47
C LYS A 23 -7.02 -9.66 -16.75
N VAL A 24 -6.55 -10.69 -16.04
CA VAL A 24 -6.91 -12.10 -16.28
C VAL A 24 -8.08 -12.49 -15.39
N GLU A 25 -7.93 -12.28 -14.08
CA GLU A 25 -8.94 -12.69 -13.10
C GLU A 25 -10.14 -11.72 -13.02
N GLN A 26 -10.06 -10.55 -13.65
CA GLN A 26 -11.07 -9.48 -13.62
C GLN A 26 -11.53 -9.10 -12.19
N ARG A 27 -10.66 -9.31 -11.20
CA ARG A 27 -10.94 -8.98 -9.81
C ARG A 27 -10.86 -7.47 -9.62
N SER A 28 -11.53 -6.99 -8.57
CA SER A 28 -11.43 -5.58 -8.20
C SER A 28 -10.02 -5.25 -7.71
N TYR A 29 -9.56 -4.01 -7.96
CA TYR A 29 -8.29 -3.51 -7.42
C TYR A 29 -8.16 -3.69 -5.90
N ARG A 30 -9.28 -3.66 -5.17
CA ARG A 30 -9.30 -3.84 -3.72
C ARG A 30 -9.02 -5.28 -3.30
N GLU A 31 -9.54 -6.24 -4.05
CA GLU A 31 -9.22 -7.67 -3.89
C GLU A 31 -7.73 -7.91 -4.19
N CYS A 32 -7.25 -7.42 -5.33
CA CYS A 32 -5.86 -7.57 -5.76
C CYS A 32 -4.86 -6.86 -4.84
N ALA A 33 -5.24 -5.72 -4.27
CA ALA A 33 -4.43 -5.04 -3.25
C ALA A 33 -4.44 -5.81 -1.92
N GLY A 34 -5.55 -6.44 -1.55
CA GLY A 34 -5.66 -7.20 -0.31
C GLY A 34 -4.95 -8.55 -0.34
N GLU A 35 -4.88 -9.19 -1.51
CA GLU A 35 -4.34 -10.53 -1.66
C GLU A 35 -2.84 -10.52 -1.98
N LYS A 36 -2.10 -11.48 -1.41
CA LYS A 36 -0.68 -11.69 -1.72
C LYS A 36 -0.57 -12.73 -2.85
N SER A 37 -1.30 -12.49 -3.93
CA SER A 37 -1.31 -13.38 -5.10
C SER A 37 0.04 -13.26 -5.83
N PRO A 38 0.60 -14.38 -6.34
CA PRO A 38 1.82 -14.35 -7.14
C PRO A 38 1.66 -13.59 -8.48
N SER A 39 0.42 -13.31 -8.87
CA SER A 39 0.02 -12.53 -10.05
C SER A 39 0.28 -11.02 -9.93
N ILE A 40 0.80 -10.54 -8.79
CA ILE A 40 1.16 -9.14 -8.56
C ILE A 40 2.69 -9.03 -8.43
N SER A 41 3.32 -8.18 -9.25
CA SER A 41 4.77 -7.94 -9.19
C SER A 41 5.21 -7.36 -7.85
N SER A 42 6.43 -7.67 -7.43
CA SER A 42 7.05 -7.17 -6.18
C SER A 42 7.07 -5.64 -6.10
N GLU A 43 7.16 -4.95 -7.24
CA GLU A 43 7.05 -3.49 -7.31
C GLU A 43 5.67 -2.98 -6.86
N CYS A 44 4.58 -3.62 -7.31
CA CYS A 44 3.23 -3.28 -6.87
C CYS A 44 3.01 -3.59 -5.39
N VAL A 45 3.66 -4.65 -4.87
CA VAL A 45 3.62 -4.99 -3.44
C VAL A 45 4.28 -3.89 -2.60
N GLY A 46 5.41 -3.33 -3.05
CA GLY A 46 6.05 -2.19 -2.39
C GLY A 46 5.16 -0.94 -2.39
N LEU A 47 4.51 -0.64 -3.51
CA LEU A 47 3.54 0.47 -3.59
C LEU A 47 2.35 0.25 -2.66
N ARG A 48 1.86 -0.98 -2.56
CA ARG A 48 0.79 -1.37 -1.63
C ARG A 48 1.21 -1.08 -0.20
N GLU A 49 2.36 -1.58 0.23
CA GLU A 49 2.84 -1.36 1.59
C GLU A 49 3.02 0.14 1.87
N THR A 50 3.59 0.88 0.92
CA THR A 50 3.76 2.34 1.05
C THR A 50 2.41 3.06 1.13
N TYR A 51 1.42 2.69 0.31
CA TYR A 51 0.07 3.23 0.37
C TYR A 51 -0.63 2.90 1.69
N PHE A 52 -0.54 1.66 2.17
CA PHE A 52 -1.09 1.26 3.47
C PHE A 52 -0.39 1.97 4.62
N ASN A 53 0.92 2.16 4.58
CA ASN A 53 1.67 2.95 5.55
C ASN A 53 1.29 4.42 5.50
N CYS A 54 1.07 4.99 4.30
CA CYS A 54 0.59 6.36 4.13
C CYS A 54 -0.84 6.54 4.68
N LYS A 55 -1.70 5.54 4.44
CA LYS A 55 -3.06 5.49 4.98
C LYS A 55 -3.07 5.29 6.49
N ARG A 56 -2.20 4.44 7.05
CA ARG A 56 -2.03 4.17 8.49
C ARG A 56 -1.38 5.34 9.23
N GLY A 57 -0.42 6.02 8.61
CA GLY A 57 0.24 7.21 9.15
C GLY A 57 -0.71 8.40 9.30
N GLN A 58 -1.77 8.49 8.48
CA GLN A 58 -2.87 9.43 8.70
C GLN A 58 -3.75 9.09 9.91
N VAL A 59 -3.67 7.87 10.45
CA VAL A 59 -4.45 7.41 11.62
C VAL A 59 -3.69 7.61 12.94
N CYS A 60 -2.48 8.19 12.90
CA CYS A 60 -1.64 8.42 14.09
C CYS A 60 -2.19 9.44 15.11
N THR A 61 -3.38 10.01 14.91
CA THR A 61 -4.05 10.80 15.95
C THR A 61 -4.78 9.94 16.99
N PHE A 62 -4.92 8.62 16.82
CA PHE A 62 -5.64 7.80 17.80
C PHE A 62 -5.12 6.36 17.87
N SER A 63 -4.02 6.15 18.59
CA SER A 63 -3.91 5.15 19.67
C SER A 63 -2.43 4.88 19.94
N LEU A 64 -1.94 5.49 21.02
CA LEU A 64 -0.80 4.97 21.80
C LEU A 64 -1.05 3.49 22.15
N VAL A 65 0.00 2.80 22.58
CA VAL A 65 0.01 1.46 23.20
C VAL A 65 -0.37 0.26 22.32
N VAL A 66 0.55 -0.23 21.49
CA VAL A 66 1.06 -1.62 21.62
C VAL A 66 2.50 -1.68 21.11
N HIS A 67 3.42 -1.61 22.07
CA HIS A 67 4.64 -2.43 22.11
C HIS A 67 5.76 -2.19 21.06
N TYR A 68 6.74 -1.39 21.48
CA TYR A 68 8.10 -1.90 21.67
C TYR A 68 8.86 -2.34 20.41
N SER A 69 9.41 -1.38 19.66
CA SER A 69 10.72 -1.42 18.96
C SER A 69 10.77 -0.29 17.93
N ALA A 70 11.94 0.30 17.69
CA ALA A 70 12.21 1.30 16.66
C ALA A 70 11.76 2.74 16.97
N LEU A 71 12.05 3.21 18.19
CA LEU A 71 12.19 4.64 18.44
C LEU A 71 13.61 5.09 18.03
N ASN A 72 13.88 5.16 16.73
CA ASN A 72 14.88 6.10 16.21
C ASN A 72 14.65 6.41 14.73
N SER A 73 14.50 7.71 14.44
CA SER A 73 14.39 8.34 13.13
C SER A 73 13.29 7.84 12.21
N LEU A 74 12.13 8.48 12.25
CA LEU A 74 11.77 9.54 11.29
C LEU A 74 10.26 9.77 11.42
N VAL A 75 9.94 10.69 12.33
CA VAL A 75 8.81 11.59 12.16
C VAL A 75 8.92 12.23 10.76
N CYS A 76 7.80 12.36 10.05
CA CYS A 76 7.64 13.47 9.12
C CYS A 76 7.46 14.74 9.93
#